data_AF-A0A293LYI8-F1
#
_entry.id   AF-A0A293LYI8-F1
#
_cell.length_a   1.000
_cell.length_b   1.000
_cell.length_c   1.000
_cell.angle_alpha   90.00
_cell.angle_beta   90.00
_cell.angle_gamma   90.00
#
_symmetry.space_group_name_H-M   'P 1'
#
loop_
_entity.id
_entity.type
_entity.pdbx_description
1 polymer ?
#
loop_
_entity_poly.entity_id
_entity_poly.type
_entity_poly.pdbx_seq_one_letter_code
_entity_poly.pdbx_strand_id
1 'polypeptide(L)'
;MCILKNMDHVDDKYLKQLVSDKTLYKECDVQVKRQIWQEHQSLFGDEVLPLLAQYVGEKEAALWDTKGGTEASFFSSSPKQRRQGQVLQQLLLMVGKNVVLYDMVLQFLRTLFLRTRNVHYCTLRVELLMALHDLDVQDIIAVDPCHKFTWCLDACIREKNVDTKRSRELQGFLDSIKRGQEQVLGDLSMTLCDPYAINFLAQSAMKIINHLINNEGLPRDNQVLVLVLRMMALGLQAWDMISGQQYKEPKLDTQLMTKFIPALMSLMVDDQVRALNAKLPPDDRETAITTIEHSGPPPDAYQAYIQENAVASVLAIYYTFHISRQRDRIGVMRVLGTLAGAEGQRAYQDPFLHTLVGHLLPMAEEFSQEDFCTVVFDEFFLGCLSGPSGSSTGGSGGGGPVRHLLRLLWHVHSRLPPVRLQGLLKALQPLAQANESMRPTMQALQEKAKDLVPASSEPENLDSPLLSVPAPASM
;
A
#
# COMPACT_ATOMS: atom_id res chain seq x y z
N MET A 1 -37.04 -16.67 -24.31
CA MET A 1 -35.96 -16.79 -23.30
C MET A 1 -36.42 -17.21 -21.90
N CYS A 2 -37.63 -16.86 -21.42
CA CYS A 2 -38.07 -17.17 -20.04
C CYS A 2 -38.11 -18.67 -19.67
N ILE A 3 -38.30 -19.58 -20.64
CA ILE A 3 -38.35 -21.04 -20.39
C ILE A 3 -36.95 -21.60 -20.09
N LEU A 4 -35.92 -21.12 -20.80
CA LEU A 4 -34.54 -21.58 -20.65
C LEU A 4 -33.92 -21.20 -19.30
N LYS A 5 -34.46 -20.16 -18.64
CA LYS A 5 -34.03 -19.72 -17.31
C LYS A 5 -34.24 -20.78 -16.23
N ASN A 6 -35.23 -21.66 -16.41
CA ASN A 6 -35.56 -22.71 -15.44
C ASN A 6 -35.03 -24.08 -15.87
N MET A 7 -34.20 -24.15 -16.93
CA MET A 7 -33.61 -25.40 -17.39
C MET A 7 -32.21 -25.53 -16.80
N ASP A 8 -32.00 -26.61 -16.03
CA ASP A 8 -30.70 -26.93 -15.45
C ASP A 8 -29.66 -27.31 -16.52
N HIS A 9 -30.13 -27.81 -17.67
CA HIS A 9 -29.32 -28.22 -18.82
C HIS A 9 -30.02 -27.87 -20.13
N VAL A 10 -29.29 -27.26 -21.07
CA VAL A 10 -29.74 -26.93 -22.43
C VAL A 10 -28.91 -27.76 -23.40
N ASP A 11 -29.54 -28.49 -24.32
CA ASP A 11 -28.79 -29.35 -25.25
C ASP A 11 -27.79 -28.57 -26.11
N ASP A 12 -26.61 -29.15 -26.32
CA ASP A 12 -25.47 -28.56 -27.05
C ASP A 12 -25.83 -28.01 -28.43
N LYS A 13 -26.80 -28.63 -29.11
CA LYS A 13 -27.29 -28.18 -30.42
C LYS A 13 -27.82 -26.74 -30.34
N TYR A 14 -28.54 -26.40 -29.28
CA TYR A 14 -29.09 -25.07 -29.06
C TYR A 14 -28.02 -24.10 -28.55
N LEU A 15 -27.08 -24.56 -27.72
CA LEU A 15 -25.94 -23.74 -27.27
C LEU A 15 -25.10 -23.26 -28.46
N LYS A 16 -24.82 -24.13 -29.44
CA LYS A 16 -24.10 -23.77 -30.68
C LYS A 16 -24.84 -22.71 -31.50
N GLN A 17 -26.16 -22.80 -31.59
CA GLN A 17 -26.97 -21.79 -32.28
C GLN A 17 -26.96 -20.44 -31.54
N LEU A 18 -27.05 -20.45 -30.21
CA LEU A 18 -26.98 -19.25 -29.38
C LEU A 18 -25.61 -18.56 -29.48
N VAL A 19 -24.52 -19.34 -29.53
CA VAL A 19 -23.16 -18.79 -29.72
C VAL A 19 -23.01 -18.12 -31.10
N SER A 20 -23.66 -18.66 -32.13
CA SER A 20 -23.56 -18.12 -33.49
C SER A 20 -24.28 -16.78 -33.69
N ASP A 21 -25.27 -16.44 -32.86
CA ASP A 21 -26.02 -15.20 -32.94
C ASP A 21 -25.77 -14.30 -31.71
N LYS A 22 -25.03 -13.20 -31.94
CA LYS A 22 -24.67 -12.22 -30.90
C LYS A 22 -25.87 -11.54 -30.22
N THR A 23 -27.00 -11.43 -30.91
CA THR A 23 -28.21 -10.78 -30.37
C THR A 23 -28.91 -11.71 -29.38
N LEU A 24 -29.13 -12.96 -29.79
CA LEU A 24 -29.65 -14.02 -28.93
C LEU A 24 -28.75 -14.27 -27.72
N TYR A 25 -27.43 -14.34 -27.91
CA TYR A 25 -26.49 -14.50 -26.81
C TYR A 25 -26.63 -13.40 -25.76
N LYS A 26 -26.78 -12.13 -26.17
CA LYS A 26 -26.92 -11.01 -25.22
C LYS A 26 -28.17 -11.12 -24.35
N GLU A 27 -29.28 -11.56 -24.94
CA GLU A 27 -30.56 -11.75 -24.25
C GLU A 27 -30.64 -13.02 -23.39
N CYS A 28 -29.64 -13.91 -23.46
CA CYS A 28 -29.61 -15.10 -22.62
C CYS A 28 -29.50 -14.76 -21.13
N ASP A 29 -30.25 -15.49 -20.31
CA ASP A 29 -30.07 -15.48 -18.87
C ASP A 29 -28.70 -16.04 -18.49
N VAL A 30 -28.16 -15.60 -17.36
CA VAL A 30 -26.83 -15.99 -16.89
C VAL A 30 -26.73 -17.50 -16.65
N GLN A 31 -27.81 -18.19 -16.28
CA GLN A 31 -27.79 -19.65 -16.16
C GLN A 31 -27.46 -20.36 -17.48
N VAL A 32 -28.00 -19.86 -18.60
CA VAL A 32 -27.70 -20.38 -19.95
C VAL A 32 -26.29 -19.99 -20.35
N LYS A 33 -25.89 -18.73 -20.09
CA LYS A 33 -24.54 -18.26 -20.40
C LYS A 33 -23.45 -19.05 -19.67
N ARG A 34 -23.68 -19.46 -18.41
CA ARG A 34 -22.76 -20.33 -17.66
C ARG A 34 -22.49 -21.67 -18.35
N GLN A 35 -23.48 -22.26 -19.01
CA GLN A 35 -23.31 -23.50 -19.76
C GLN A 35 -22.44 -23.25 -21.00
N ILE A 36 -22.67 -22.14 -21.71
CA ILE A 36 -21.84 -21.73 -22.86
C ILE A 36 -20.38 -21.48 -22.42
N TRP A 37 -20.20 -20.72 -21.35
CA TRP A 37 -18.90 -20.27 -20.85
C TRP A 37 -17.99 -21.42 -20.39
N GLN A 38 -18.57 -22.52 -19.89
CA GLN A 38 -17.80 -23.71 -19.51
C GLN A 38 -17.03 -24.31 -20.69
N GLU A 39 -17.61 -24.26 -21.89
CA GLU A 39 -16.98 -24.80 -23.10
C GLU A 39 -16.25 -23.73 -23.91
N HIS A 40 -16.63 -22.45 -23.77
CA HIS A 40 -16.13 -21.34 -24.58
C HIS A 40 -15.41 -20.29 -23.71
N GLN A 41 -14.20 -20.63 -23.26
CA GLN A 41 -13.39 -19.78 -22.38
C GLN A 41 -13.18 -18.35 -22.92
N SER A 42 -13.06 -18.16 -24.23
CA SER A 42 -12.87 -16.83 -24.84
C SER A 42 -14.08 -15.92 -24.61
N LEU A 43 -15.30 -16.45 -24.77
CA LEU A 43 -16.52 -15.67 -24.53
C LEU A 43 -16.67 -15.29 -23.06
N PHE A 44 -16.26 -16.17 -22.16
CA PHE A 44 -16.23 -15.84 -20.73
C PHE A 44 -15.18 -14.77 -20.42
N GLY A 45 -14.00 -14.87 -21.03
CA GLY A 45 -12.94 -13.86 -20.93
C GLY A 45 -13.40 -12.48 -21.40
N ASP A 46 -14.13 -12.40 -22.52
CA ASP A 46 -14.66 -11.14 -23.07
C ASP A 46 -15.62 -10.43 -22.08
N GLU A 47 -16.36 -11.18 -21.27
CA GLU A 47 -17.29 -10.64 -20.27
C GLU A 47 -16.57 -10.30 -18.94
N VAL A 48 -15.60 -11.13 -18.52
CA VAL A 48 -14.93 -11.00 -17.22
C VAL A 48 -13.78 -9.98 -17.23
N LEU A 49 -12.95 -9.94 -18.29
CA LEU A 49 -11.77 -9.07 -18.33
C LEU A 49 -12.09 -7.57 -18.14
N PRO A 50 -13.17 -7.01 -18.74
CA PRO A 50 -13.57 -5.63 -18.49
C PRO A 50 -13.92 -5.38 -17.01
N LEU A 51 -14.57 -6.35 -16.35
CA LEU A 51 -14.89 -6.26 -14.92
C LEU A 51 -13.61 -6.26 -14.07
N LEU A 52 -12.64 -7.13 -14.39
CA LEU A 52 -11.37 -7.16 -13.67
C LEU A 52 -10.59 -5.85 -13.83
N ALA A 53 -10.60 -5.25 -15.02
CA ALA A 53 -9.99 -3.95 -15.26
C ALA A 53 -10.72 -2.83 -14.50
N GLN A 54 -12.06 -2.85 -14.50
CA GLN A 54 -12.87 -1.91 -13.73
C GLN A 54 -12.55 -2.00 -12.23
N TYR A 55 -12.48 -3.20 -11.66
CA TYR A 55 -12.18 -3.40 -10.24
C TYR A 55 -10.85 -2.76 -9.86
N VAL A 56 -9.80 -3.00 -10.64
CA VAL A 56 -8.47 -2.40 -10.39
C VAL A 56 -8.55 -0.87 -10.51
N GLY A 57 -9.21 -0.36 -11.55
CA GLY A 57 -9.41 1.08 -11.73
C GLY A 57 -10.13 1.75 -10.55
N GLU A 58 -11.14 1.09 -9.97
CA GLU A 58 -11.85 1.57 -8.77
C GLU A 58 -10.92 1.63 -7.54
N LYS A 59 -10.09 0.60 -7.32
CA LYS A 59 -9.13 0.57 -6.20
C LYS A 59 -8.04 1.62 -6.34
N GLU A 60 -7.52 1.78 -7.54
CA GLU A 60 -6.51 2.79 -7.86
C GLU A 60 -7.08 4.21 -7.73
N ALA A 61 -8.30 4.45 -8.21
CA ALA A 61 -8.98 5.75 -8.06
C ALA A 61 -9.16 6.13 -6.58
N ALA A 62 -9.46 5.17 -5.71
CA ALA A 62 -9.56 5.39 -4.27
C ALA A 62 -8.24 5.82 -3.61
N LEU A 63 -7.09 5.43 -4.19
CA LEU A 63 -5.76 5.86 -3.74
C LEU A 63 -5.40 7.27 -4.26
N TRP A 64 -6.02 7.72 -5.35
CA TRP A 64 -5.69 8.99 -6.00
C TRP A 64 -6.59 10.15 -5.60
N ASP A 65 -7.50 9.96 -4.65
CA ASP A 65 -8.31 11.06 -4.14
C ASP A 65 -7.43 12.11 -3.44
N THR A 66 -7.26 13.25 -4.11
CA THR A 66 -6.48 14.40 -3.65
C THR A 66 -7.23 15.23 -2.61
N LYS A 67 -8.56 15.15 -2.59
CA LYS A 67 -9.43 15.95 -1.71
C LYS A 67 -9.77 15.22 -0.41
N GLY A 68 -9.69 13.89 -0.39
CA GLY A 68 -9.82 13.08 0.81
C GLY A 68 -8.77 13.47 1.87
N GLY A 69 -9.25 13.97 3.01
CA GLY A 69 -8.42 14.35 4.15
C GLY A 69 -7.78 13.15 4.88
N THR A 70 -7.32 13.39 6.10
CA THR A 70 -6.69 12.42 7.03
C THR A 70 -7.53 11.17 7.35
N GLU A 71 -8.84 11.20 7.09
CA GLU A 71 -9.79 10.15 7.46
C GLU A 71 -9.93 9.03 6.41
N ALA A 72 -9.48 9.25 5.18
CA ALA A 72 -9.60 8.29 4.08
C ALA A 72 -8.39 7.33 4.01
N SER A 73 -8.22 6.49 5.04
CA SER A 73 -7.23 5.40 4.98
C SER A 73 -7.74 4.30 4.05
N PHE A 74 -6.95 3.93 3.04
CA PHE A 74 -7.24 2.81 2.13
C PHE A 74 -7.55 1.50 2.88
N PHE A 75 -6.93 1.31 4.05
CA PHE A 75 -7.10 0.14 4.91
C PHE A 75 -8.28 0.24 5.90
N SER A 76 -9.10 1.29 5.83
CA SER A 76 -10.23 1.49 6.75
C SER A 76 -11.42 0.58 6.47
N SER A 77 -11.63 0.19 5.21
CA SER A 77 -12.78 -0.62 4.81
C SER A 77 -12.71 -2.02 5.42
N SER A 78 -13.77 -2.42 6.14
CA SER A 78 -13.88 -3.78 6.70
C SER A 78 -13.99 -4.84 5.59
N PRO A 79 -13.58 -6.10 5.85
CA PRO A 79 -13.73 -7.17 4.85
C PRO A 79 -15.16 -7.30 4.30
N LYS A 80 -16.18 -7.16 5.17
CA LYS A 80 -17.59 -7.19 4.77
C LYS A 80 -17.97 -6.07 3.81
N GLN A 81 -17.51 -4.84 4.06
CA GLN A 81 -17.79 -3.70 3.17
C GLN A 81 -17.12 -3.87 1.80
N ARG A 82 -15.89 -4.36 1.77
CA ARG A 82 -15.18 -4.55 0.50
C ARG A 82 -15.87 -5.57 -0.41
N ARG A 83 -16.50 -6.58 0.19
CA ARG A 83 -17.27 -7.59 -0.54
C ARG A 83 -18.60 -7.11 -1.13
N GLN A 84 -19.01 -5.86 -0.88
CA GLN A 84 -20.25 -5.29 -1.44
C GLN A 84 -20.07 -4.60 -2.80
N GLY A 85 -18.85 -4.55 -3.33
CA GLY A 85 -18.56 -3.88 -4.60
C GLY A 85 -19.31 -4.50 -5.79
N GLN A 86 -19.79 -3.64 -6.70
CA GLN A 86 -20.63 -4.05 -7.84
C GLN A 86 -19.94 -5.10 -8.72
N VAL A 87 -18.65 -4.90 -9.03
CA VAL A 87 -17.87 -5.84 -9.84
C VAL A 87 -17.86 -7.23 -9.21
N LEU A 88 -17.61 -7.31 -7.89
CA LEU A 88 -17.55 -8.58 -7.21
C LEU A 88 -18.91 -9.29 -7.23
N GLN A 89 -20.01 -8.54 -7.00
CA GLN A 89 -21.36 -9.09 -7.05
C GLN A 89 -21.72 -9.62 -8.45
N GLN A 90 -21.26 -8.96 -9.51
CA GLN A 90 -21.42 -9.45 -10.87
C GLN A 90 -20.61 -10.73 -11.12
N LEU A 91 -19.35 -10.80 -10.65
CA LEU A 91 -18.54 -12.02 -10.77
C LEU A 91 -19.17 -13.20 -10.02
N LEU A 92 -19.70 -12.98 -8.81
CA LEU A 92 -20.43 -14.01 -8.06
C LEU A 92 -21.65 -14.51 -8.83
N LEU A 93 -22.40 -13.59 -9.46
CA LEU A 93 -23.53 -13.94 -10.30
C LEU A 93 -23.10 -14.66 -11.58
N MET A 94 -21.96 -14.33 -12.18
CA MET A 94 -21.47 -15.04 -13.36
C MET A 94 -20.99 -16.46 -13.01
N VAL A 95 -20.21 -16.62 -11.93
CA VAL A 95 -19.66 -17.92 -11.49
C VAL A 95 -20.75 -18.84 -10.91
N GLY A 96 -21.60 -18.31 -10.02
CA GLY A 96 -22.60 -19.11 -9.30
C GLY A 96 -21.96 -20.24 -8.50
N LYS A 97 -22.40 -21.48 -8.77
CA LYS A 97 -21.87 -22.71 -8.15
C LYS A 97 -20.87 -23.45 -9.04
N ASN A 98 -20.52 -22.89 -10.20
CA ASN A 98 -19.75 -23.62 -11.20
C ASN A 98 -18.24 -23.53 -10.91
N VAL A 99 -17.64 -24.66 -10.55
CA VAL A 99 -16.21 -24.77 -10.22
C VAL A 99 -15.31 -24.43 -11.41
N VAL A 100 -15.68 -24.84 -12.62
CA VAL A 100 -14.88 -24.57 -13.84
C VAL A 100 -14.78 -23.08 -14.10
N LEU A 101 -15.89 -22.34 -14.00
CA LEU A 101 -15.89 -20.89 -14.17
C LEU A 101 -15.11 -20.18 -13.05
N TYR A 102 -15.21 -20.68 -11.81
CA TYR A 102 -14.40 -20.18 -10.70
C TYR A 102 -12.90 -20.32 -10.99
N ASP A 103 -12.47 -21.52 -11.41
CA ASP A 103 -11.07 -21.80 -11.75
C ASP A 103 -10.59 -20.93 -12.92
N MET A 104 -11.43 -20.70 -13.94
CA MET A 104 -11.13 -19.78 -15.03
C MET A 104 -10.91 -18.34 -14.53
N VAL A 105 -11.73 -17.83 -13.61
CA VAL A 105 -11.51 -16.51 -12.99
C VAL A 105 -10.18 -16.49 -12.25
N LEU A 106 -9.88 -17.51 -11.44
CA LEU A 106 -8.60 -17.60 -10.73
C LEU A 106 -7.39 -17.62 -11.68
N GLN A 107 -7.51 -18.32 -12.82
CA GLN A 107 -6.49 -18.33 -13.86
C GLN A 107 -6.29 -16.95 -14.50
N PHE A 108 -7.37 -16.21 -14.78
CA PHE A 108 -7.28 -14.84 -15.26
C PHE A 108 -6.60 -13.92 -14.24
N LEU A 109 -6.99 -14.00 -12.97
CA LEU A 109 -6.36 -13.22 -11.89
C LEU A 109 -4.86 -13.50 -11.79
N ARG A 110 -4.45 -14.77 -11.84
CA ARG A 110 -3.03 -15.16 -11.82
C ARG A 110 -2.27 -14.62 -13.03
N THR A 111 -2.85 -14.75 -14.23
CA THR A 111 -2.25 -14.27 -15.48
C THR A 111 -2.07 -12.76 -15.46
N LEU A 112 -3.10 -12.02 -15.02
CA LEU A 112 -3.06 -10.57 -14.92
C LEU A 112 -2.08 -10.12 -13.83
N PHE A 113 -2.07 -10.76 -12.66
CA PHE A 113 -1.08 -10.50 -11.62
C PHE A 113 0.35 -10.68 -12.12
N LEU A 114 0.64 -11.75 -12.86
CA LEU A 114 1.97 -11.97 -13.44
C LEU A 114 2.33 -10.89 -14.46
N ARG A 115 1.40 -10.56 -15.36
CA ARG A 115 1.63 -9.62 -16.46
C ARG A 115 1.76 -8.18 -15.99
N THR A 116 0.98 -7.76 -15.01
CA THR A 116 0.89 -6.35 -14.60
C THR A 116 1.52 -6.08 -13.24
N ARG A 117 1.86 -7.10 -12.45
CA ARG A 117 2.31 -6.98 -11.06
C ARG A 117 1.32 -6.25 -10.14
N ASN A 118 0.07 -6.10 -10.56
CA ASN A 118 -0.92 -5.40 -9.75
C ASN A 118 -1.49 -6.31 -8.64
N VAL A 119 -1.16 -5.97 -7.40
CA VAL A 119 -1.54 -6.73 -6.20
C VAL A 119 -3.05 -6.70 -5.92
N HIS A 120 -3.82 -5.79 -6.53
CA HIS A 120 -5.28 -5.77 -6.35
C HIS A 120 -5.99 -6.99 -6.96
N TYR A 121 -5.34 -7.71 -7.89
CA TYR A 121 -5.84 -9.03 -8.33
C TYR A 121 -5.75 -10.08 -7.21
N CYS A 122 -4.78 -9.95 -6.31
CA CYS A 122 -4.70 -10.78 -5.10
C CYS A 122 -5.83 -10.45 -4.12
N THR A 123 -6.14 -9.16 -3.94
CA THR A 123 -7.31 -8.71 -3.17
C THR A 123 -8.60 -9.30 -3.73
N LEU A 124 -8.79 -9.25 -5.06
CA LEU A 124 -10.00 -9.79 -5.69
C LEU A 124 -10.13 -11.31 -5.55
N ARG A 125 -9.01 -12.06 -5.60
CA ARG A 125 -8.99 -13.50 -5.31
C ARG A 125 -9.56 -13.79 -3.91
N VAL A 126 -9.06 -13.07 -2.91
CA VAL A 126 -9.48 -13.23 -1.50
C VAL A 126 -10.95 -12.82 -1.33
N GLU A 127 -11.36 -11.68 -1.88
CA GLU A 127 -12.72 -11.18 -1.77
C GLU A 127 -13.74 -12.11 -2.45
N LEU A 128 -13.40 -12.69 -3.60
CA LEU A 128 -14.24 -13.67 -4.30
C LEU A 128 -14.44 -14.94 -3.50
N LEU A 129 -13.36 -15.55 -3.01
CA LEU A 129 -13.44 -16.76 -2.19
C LEU A 129 -14.25 -16.52 -0.91
N MET A 130 -14.06 -15.37 -0.27
CA MET A 130 -14.77 -15.05 0.97
C MET A 130 -16.23 -14.64 0.74
N ALA A 131 -16.57 -14.05 -0.40
CA ALA A 131 -17.96 -13.81 -0.74
C ALA A 131 -18.71 -15.10 -1.08
N LEU A 132 -18.06 -16.07 -1.74
CA LEU A 132 -18.63 -17.41 -1.97
C LEU A 132 -18.83 -18.17 -0.66
N HIS A 133 -17.92 -18.03 0.30
CA HIS A 133 -18.09 -18.55 1.65
C HIS A 133 -19.27 -17.90 2.39
N ASP A 134 -19.42 -16.57 2.32
CA ASP A 134 -20.53 -15.85 2.95
C ASP A 134 -21.89 -16.29 2.35
N LEU A 135 -21.91 -16.73 1.09
CA LEU A 135 -23.08 -17.26 0.38
C LEU A 135 -23.26 -18.78 0.52
N ASP A 136 -22.41 -19.45 1.30
CA ASP A 136 -22.45 -20.90 1.55
C ASP A 136 -22.38 -21.77 0.28
N VAL A 137 -21.56 -21.37 -0.70
CA VAL A 137 -21.37 -22.11 -1.96
C VAL A 137 -20.41 -23.29 -1.74
N GLN A 138 -20.93 -24.37 -1.15
CA GLN A 138 -20.16 -25.58 -0.80
C GLN A 138 -19.42 -26.21 -1.98
N ASP A 139 -20.01 -26.18 -3.17
CA ASP A 139 -19.41 -26.74 -4.39
C ASP A 139 -18.01 -26.17 -4.68
N ILE A 140 -17.77 -24.90 -4.35
CA ILE A 140 -16.49 -24.22 -4.56
C ILE A 140 -15.63 -24.23 -3.30
N ILE A 141 -16.19 -23.86 -2.13
CA ILE A 141 -15.35 -23.72 -0.93
C ILE A 141 -14.81 -25.05 -0.40
N ALA A 142 -15.48 -26.17 -0.70
CA ALA A 142 -15.00 -27.50 -0.30
C ALA A 142 -13.80 -27.98 -1.13
N VAL A 143 -13.63 -27.47 -2.34
CA VAL A 143 -12.57 -27.87 -3.27
C VAL A 143 -11.41 -26.87 -3.35
N ASP A 144 -11.64 -25.59 -3.02
CA ASP A 144 -10.57 -24.59 -3.00
C ASP A 144 -9.56 -24.90 -1.85
N PRO A 145 -8.28 -25.16 -2.17
CA PRO A 145 -7.29 -25.59 -1.19
C PRO A 145 -6.87 -24.45 -0.24
N CYS A 146 -7.14 -23.19 -0.58
CA CYS A 146 -6.81 -22.02 0.20
C CYS A 146 -7.96 -21.56 1.11
N HIS A 147 -9.17 -22.14 1.00
CA HIS A 147 -10.37 -21.70 1.71
C HIS A 147 -10.15 -21.56 3.21
N LYS A 148 -9.74 -22.65 3.89
CA LYS A 148 -9.59 -22.67 5.36
C LYS A 148 -8.54 -21.66 5.84
N PHE A 149 -7.43 -21.57 5.14
CA PHE A 149 -6.36 -20.61 5.44
C PHE A 149 -6.87 -19.17 5.29
N THR A 150 -7.51 -18.87 4.15
CA THR A 150 -8.01 -17.53 3.82
C THR A 150 -9.10 -17.10 4.81
N TRP A 151 -9.99 -18.02 5.20
CA TRP A 151 -11.00 -17.78 6.21
C TRP A 151 -10.40 -17.48 7.60
N CYS A 152 -9.40 -18.25 8.01
CA CYS A 152 -8.68 -18.00 9.26
C CYS A 152 -7.96 -16.65 9.24
N LEU A 153 -7.31 -16.32 8.12
CA LEU A 153 -6.63 -15.03 7.94
C LEU A 153 -7.63 -13.86 7.92
N ASP A 154 -8.75 -13.98 7.21
CA ASP A 154 -9.82 -12.96 7.17
C ASP A 154 -10.37 -12.68 8.57
N ALA A 155 -10.52 -13.72 9.40
CA ALA A 155 -10.89 -13.55 10.80
C ALA A 155 -9.86 -12.72 11.59
N CYS A 156 -8.57 -13.01 11.42
CA CYS A 156 -7.50 -12.25 12.07
C CYS A 156 -7.47 -10.78 11.60
N ILE A 157 -7.66 -10.54 10.30
CA ILE A 157 -7.73 -9.19 9.72
C ILE A 157 -8.92 -8.41 10.29
N ARG A 158 -10.09 -9.04 10.37
CA ARG A 158 -11.31 -8.44 10.91
C ARG A 158 -11.16 -8.08 12.39
N GLU A 159 -10.59 -8.97 13.18
CA GLU A 159 -10.37 -8.79 14.62
C GLU A 159 -9.13 -7.95 14.95
N LYS A 160 -8.30 -7.66 13.93
CA LYS A 160 -7.02 -6.92 14.05
C LYS A 160 -6.07 -7.52 15.10
N ASN A 161 -6.16 -8.84 15.29
CA ASN A 161 -5.40 -9.60 16.25
C ASN A 161 -5.09 -11.01 15.70
N VAL A 162 -3.97 -11.58 16.12
CA VAL A 162 -3.63 -13.00 15.91
C VAL A 162 -3.17 -13.57 17.25
N ASP A 163 -4.03 -14.37 17.87
CA ASP A 163 -3.69 -15.06 19.11
C ASP A 163 -2.88 -16.34 18.84
N THR A 164 -2.40 -16.98 19.92
CA THR A 164 -1.61 -18.21 19.82
C THR A 164 -2.40 -19.36 19.17
N LYS A 165 -3.73 -19.42 19.33
CA LYS A 165 -4.54 -20.49 18.74
C LYS A 165 -4.64 -20.31 17.23
N ARG A 166 -5.04 -19.13 16.77
CA ARG A 166 -5.10 -18.75 15.34
C ARG A 166 -3.74 -18.85 14.68
N SER A 167 -2.68 -18.44 15.37
CA SER A 167 -1.31 -18.62 14.91
C SER A 167 -0.99 -20.10 14.65
N ARG A 168 -1.31 -21.01 15.59
CA ARG A 168 -1.11 -22.45 15.35
C ARG A 168 -1.97 -23.01 14.22
N GLU A 169 -3.21 -22.54 14.05
CA GLU A 169 -4.08 -22.94 12.94
C GLU A 169 -3.46 -22.51 11.59
N LEU A 170 -3.06 -21.25 11.46
CA LEU A 170 -2.41 -20.71 10.26
C LEU A 170 -1.10 -21.43 9.94
N GLN A 171 -0.27 -21.67 10.97
CA GLN A 171 0.95 -22.44 10.84
C GLN A 171 0.66 -23.87 10.38
N GLY A 172 -0.33 -24.52 10.98
CA GLY A 172 -0.74 -25.88 10.63
C GLY A 172 -1.16 -26.00 9.17
N PHE A 173 -1.83 -25.00 8.59
CA PHE A 173 -2.16 -24.99 7.17
C PHE A 173 -0.91 -24.94 6.28
N LEU A 174 0.05 -24.07 6.59
CA LEU A 174 1.32 -23.99 5.83
C LEU A 174 2.13 -25.27 5.94
N ASP A 175 2.24 -25.84 7.15
CA ASP A 175 3.02 -27.04 7.41
C ASP A 175 2.34 -28.32 6.88
N SER A 176 1.03 -28.28 6.62
CA SER A 176 0.26 -29.43 6.09
C SER A 176 0.44 -29.68 4.59
N ILE A 177 1.10 -28.78 3.87
CA ILE A 177 1.27 -28.86 2.41
C ILE A 177 2.22 -30.02 2.09
N LYS A 178 1.69 -31.03 1.40
CA LYS A 178 2.42 -32.25 1.07
C LYS A 178 3.31 -32.04 -0.15
N ARG A 179 4.35 -32.87 -0.24
CA ARG A 179 5.16 -32.99 -1.46
C ARG A 179 4.25 -33.39 -2.64
N GLY A 180 4.39 -32.73 -3.78
CA GLY A 180 3.53 -32.86 -4.96
C GLY A 180 2.30 -31.96 -4.98
N GLN A 181 1.99 -31.25 -3.89
CA GLN A 181 0.90 -30.26 -3.82
C GLN A 181 1.43 -28.83 -3.64
N GLU A 182 2.69 -28.61 -3.95
CA GLU A 182 3.35 -27.34 -3.67
C GLU A 182 2.71 -26.17 -4.43
N GLN A 183 2.01 -26.41 -5.55
CA GLN A 183 1.27 -25.38 -6.29
C GLN A 183 0.29 -24.58 -5.41
N VAL A 184 -0.24 -25.19 -4.35
CA VAL A 184 -1.09 -24.52 -3.35
C VAL A 184 -0.35 -23.36 -2.66
N LEU A 185 0.98 -23.45 -2.48
CA LEU A 185 1.79 -22.33 -1.97
C LEU A 185 1.69 -21.10 -2.86
N GLY A 186 1.57 -21.27 -4.18
CA GLY A 186 1.37 -20.15 -5.10
C GLY A 186 0.08 -19.40 -4.78
N ASP A 187 -1.01 -20.12 -4.58
CA ASP A 187 -2.31 -19.52 -4.26
C ASP A 187 -2.36 -18.91 -2.84
N LEU A 188 -1.73 -19.55 -1.87
CA LEU A 188 -1.58 -19.01 -0.52
C LEU A 188 -0.69 -17.76 -0.51
N SER A 189 0.38 -17.74 -1.31
CA SER A 189 1.25 -16.58 -1.48
C SER A 189 0.49 -15.41 -2.12
N MET A 190 -0.39 -15.65 -3.10
CA MET A 190 -1.29 -14.61 -3.62
C MET A 190 -2.21 -14.07 -2.51
N THR A 191 -2.85 -14.94 -1.73
CA THR A 191 -3.67 -14.50 -0.59
C THR A 191 -2.88 -13.63 0.40
N LEU A 192 -1.61 -13.95 0.64
CA LEU A 192 -0.73 -13.18 1.52
C LEU A 192 -0.16 -11.91 0.88
N CYS A 193 -0.09 -11.86 -0.44
CA CYS A 193 0.33 -10.68 -1.22
C CYS A 193 -0.75 -9.59 -1.29
N ASP A 194 -1.99 -9.91 -0.89
CA ASP A 194 -3.06 -8.93 -0.71
C ASP A 194 -2.61 -7.77 0.21
N PRO A 195 -2.69 -6.50 -0.22
CA PRO A 195 -2.30 -5.36 0.60
C PRO A 195 -2.93 -5.35 2.01
N TYR A 196 -4.17 -5.82 2.17
CA TYR A 196 -4.80 -5.88 3.50
C TYR A 196 -4.15 -6.94 4.40
N ALA A 197 -3.73 -8.07 3.84
CA ALA A 197 -2.99 -9.11 4.55
C ALA A 197 -1.59 -8.61 4.97
N ILE A 198 -0.82 -8.03 4.05
CA ILE A 198 0.50 -7.44 4.37
C ILE A 198 0.36 -6.37 5.45
N ASN A 199 -0.64 -5.49 5.33
CA ASN A 199 -0.90 -4.46 6.31
C ASN A 199 -1.23 -5.02 7.69
N PHE A 200 -2.07 -6.05 7.75
CA PHE A 200 -2.40 -6.72 9.01
C PHE A 200 -1.17 -7.39 9.64
N LEU A 201 -0.37 -8.12 8.85
CA LEU A 201 0.83 -8.82 9.32
C LEU A 201 1.86 -7.82 9.84
N ALA A 202 2.13 -6.74 9.11
CA ALA A 202 3.09 -5.73 9.52
C ALA A 202 2.64 -4.97 10.78
N GLN A 203 1.36 -4.58 10.87
CA GLN A 203 0.83 -3.98 12.11
C GLN A 203 0.90 -4.95 13.30
N SER A 204 0.61 -6.23 13.09
CA SER A 204 0.69 -7.24 14.14
C SER A 204 2.14 -7.44 14.60
N ALA A 205 3.09 -7.50 13.69
CA ALA A 205 4.52 -7.55 14.02
C ALA A 205 4.94 -6.33 14.85
N MET A 206 4.58 -5.11 14.44
CA MET A 206 4.90 -3.89 15.19
C MET A 206 4.28 -3.88 16.60
N LYS A 207 3.05 -4.38 16.76
CA LYS A 207 2.41 -4.52 18.08
C LYS A 207 3.16 -5.52 18.97
N ILE A 208 3.53 -6.68 18.42
CA ILE A 208 4.28 -7.71 19.15
C ILE A 208 5.67 -7.20 19.54
N ILE A 209 6.38 -6.54 18.62
CA ILE A 209 7.71 -5.94 18.89
C ILE A 209 7.61 -4.92 20.02
N ASN A 210 6.63 -3.99 19.98
CA ASN A 210 6.41 -3.05 21.09
C ASN A 210 6.11 -3.76 22.42
N HIS A 211 5.29 -4.82 22.40
CA HIS A 211 5.01 -5.61 23.60
C HIS A 211 6.26 -6.30 24.15
N LEU A 212 7.12 -6.83 23.27
CA LEU A 212 8.39 -7.45 23.65
C LEU A 212 9.36 -6.43 24.26
N ILE A 213 9.42 -5.21 23.72
CA ILE A 213 10.22 -4.11 24.32
C ILE A 213 9.76 -3.86 25.75
N ASN A 214 8.45 -3.69 25.96
CA ASN A 214 7.89 -3.36 27.28
C ASN A 214 8.04 -4.49 28.31
N ASN A 215 8.18 -5.73 27.85
CA ASN A 215 8.28 -6.93 28.69
C ASN A 215 9.68 -7.55 28.67
N GLU A 216 10.68 -6.87 28.09
CA GLU A 216 12.07 -7.35 27.97
C GLU A 216 12.19 -8.74 27.31
N GLY A 217 11.27 -9.04 26.39
CA GLY A 217 11.20 -10.34 25.70
C GLY A 217 12.07 -10.40 24.45
N LEU A 218 12.62 -11.59 24.16
CA LEU A 218 13.40 -11.81 22.93
C LEU A 218 12.51 -12.08 21.71
N PRO A 219 12.75 -11.44 20.55
CA PRO A 219 11.97 -11.67 19.33
C PRO A 219 11.86 -13.13 18.90
N ARG A 220 12.97 -13.87 18.98
CA ARG A 220 13.06 -15.27 18.54
C ARG A 220 12.21 -16.24 19.37
N ASP A 221 11.89 -15.87 20.61
CA ASP A 221 11.14 -16.74 21.51
C ASP A 221 9.62 -16.61 21.25
N ASN A 222 9.20 -15.51 20.62
CA ASN A 222 7.80 -15.29 20.25
C ASN A 222 7.44 -15.99 18.93
N GLN A 223 6.84 -17.18 19.03
CA GLN A 223 6.44 -17.99 17.86
C GLN A 223 5.40 -17.30 16.96
N VAL A 224 4.56 -16.42 17.52
CA VAL A 224 3.57 -15.67 16.73
C VAL A 224 4.28 -14.66 15.84
N LEU A 225 5.30 -13.94 16.37
CA LEU A 225 6.12 -13.04 15.57
C LEU A 225 6.84 -13.79 14.44
N VAL A 226 7.47 -14.93 14.75
CA VAL A 226 8.15 -15.77 13.73
C VAL A 226 7.20 -16.17 12.61
N LEU A 227 5.99 -16.62 12.95
CA LEU A 227 4.97 -16.98 11.96
C LEU A 227 4.52 -15.77 11.13
N VAL A 228 4.24 -14.64 11.76
CA VAL A 228 3.81 -13.42 11.06
C VAL A 228 4.86 -12.98 10.03
N LEU A 229 6.13 -13.04 10.38
CA LEU A 229 7.24 -12.69 9.47
C LEU A 229 7.42 -13.72 8.35
N ARG A 230 7.27 -15.02 8.67
CA ARG A 230 7.26 -16.11 7.68
C ARG A 230 6.14 -15.93 6.65
N MET A 231 4.92 -15.65 7.10
CA MET A 231 3.77 -15.36 6.24
C MET A 231 3.98 -14.11 5.38
N MET A 232 4.56 -13.05 5.95
CA MET A 232 4.89 -11.84 5.22
C MET A 232 5.95 -12.10 4.13
N ALA A 233 7.01 -12.86 4.44
CA ALA A 233 8.01 -13.28 3.46
C ALA A 233 7.38 -14.06 2.30
N LEU A 234 6.47 -15.00 2.61
CA LEU A 234 5.76 -15.79 1.62
C LEU A 234 4.90 -14.91 0.69
N GLY A 235 4.17 -13.92 1.23
CA GLY A 235 3.38 -12.98 0.44
C GLY A 235 4.22 -12.07 -0.45
N LEU A 236 5.37 -11.59 0.05
CA LEU A 236 6.27 -10.71 -0.71
C LEU A 236 6.96 -11.42 -1.87
N GLN A 237 7.14 -12.75 -1.79
CA GLN A 237 7.70 -13.57 -2.87
C GLN A 237 6.66 -14.18 -3.81
N ALA A 238 5.38 -13.81 -3.68
CA ALA A 238 4.31 -14.42 -4.47
C ALA A 238 4.53 -14.30 -5.98
N TRP A 239 4.95 -13.13 -6.46
CA TRP A 239 5.19 -12.93 -7.89
C TRP A 239 6.33 -13.80 -8.42
N ASP A 240 7.48 -13.81 -7.74
CA ASP A 240 8.65 -14.61 -8.15
C ASP A 240 8.36 -16.11 -8.08
N MET A 241 7.65 -16.55 -7.04
CA MET A 241 7.24 -17.95 -6.85
C MET A 241 6.38 -18.44 -8.01
N ILE A 242 5.38 -17.64 -8.40
CA ILE A 242 4.42 -18.02 -9.44
C ILE A 242 5.06 -17.86 -10.84
N SER A 243 5.83 -16.80 -11.06
CA SER A 243 6.52 -16.54 -12.33
C SER A 243 7.57 -17.62 -12.61
N GLY A 244 8.38 -17.97 -11.61
CA GLY A 244 9.41 -19.00 -11.72
C GLY A 244 8.88 -20.43 -11.63
N GLN A 245 7.59 -20.62 -11.27
CA GLN A 245 6.99 -21.92 -10.95
C GLN A 245 7.77 -22.72 -9.91
N GLN A 246 8.45 -22.01 -8.99
CA GLN A 246 9.23 -22.60 -7.91
C GLN A 246 8.46 -22.47 -6.60
N TYR A 247 7.53 -23.39 -6.40
CA TYR A 247 6.67 -23.41 -5.22
C TYR A 247 7.42 -23.95 -3.99
N LYS A 248 8.27 -23.10 -3.42
CA LYS A 248 8.99 -23.39 -2.19
C LYS A 248 8.85 -22.21 -1.26
N GLU A 249 8.66 -22.51 0.01
CA GLU A 249 8.57 -21.47 1.00
C GLU A 249 9.93 -20.77 1.20
N PRO A 250 9.97 -19.42 1.23
CA PRO A 250 11.18 -18.70 1.61
C PRO A 250 11.65 -19.10 3.00
N LYS A 251 12.95 -19.36 3.12
CA LYS A 251 13.56 -19.46 4.44
C LYS A 251 13.59 -18.06 5.06
N LEU A 252 13.01 -17.93 6.26
CA LEU A 252 13.14 -16.72 7.04
C LEU A 252 14.61 -16.56 7.46
N ASP A 253 15.24 -15.45 7.07
CA ASP A 253 16.63 -15.18 7.41
C ASP A 253 16.78 -15.11 8.94
N THR A 254 17.71 -15.91 9.48
CA THR A 254 18.00 -15.92 10.91
C THR A 254 18.56 -14.58 11.38
N GLN A 255 19.25 -13.84 10.49
CA GLN A 255 19.77 -12.52 10.82
C GLN A 255 18.68 -11.45 10.92
N LEU A 256 17.53 -11.65 10.27
CA LEU A 256 16.35 -10.81 10.48
C LEU A 256 15.94 -10.82 11.97
N MET A 257 15.85 -12.01 12.57
CA MET A 257 15.46 -12.19 13.97
C MET A 257 16.53 -11.79 14.97
N THR A 258 17.81 -11.99 14.62
CA THR A 258 18.93 -11.85 15.57
C THR A 258 19.70 -10.54 15.45
N LYS A 259 19.57 -9.81 14.33
CA LYS A 259 20.23 -8.51 14.11
C LYS A 259 19.23 -7.41 13.78
N PHE A 260 18.41 -7.59 12.75
CA PHE A 260 17.52 -6.52 12.30
C PHE A 260 16.44 -6.16 13.34
N ILE A 261 15.67 -7.13 13.83
CA ILE A 261 14.60 -6.84 14.81
C ILE A 261 15.18 -6.25 16.10
N PRO A 262 16.27 -6.78 16.68
CA PRO A 262 16.93 -6.12 17.82
C PRO A 262 17.40 -4.69 17.51
N ALA A 263 17.93 -4.43 16.32
CA ALA A 263 18.30 -3.07 15.90
C ALA A 263 17.08 -2.15 15.79
N LEU A 264 15.96 -2.64 15.23
CA LEU A 264 14.69 -1.92 15.19
C LEU A 264 14.14 -1.69 16.60
N MET A 265 14.22 -2.67 17.51
CA MET A 265 13.81 -2.50 18.90
C MET A 265 14.64 -1.45 19.63
N SER A 266 15.97 -1.44 19.42
CA SER A 266 16.85 -0.40 19.97
C SER A 266 16.42 0.98 19.46
N LEU A 267 16.19 1.10 18.15
CA LEU A 267 15.73 2.32 17.50
C LEU A 267 14.39 2.81 18.10
N MET A 268 13.47 1.89 18.36
CA MET A 268 12.17 2.15 19.00
C MET A 268 12.32 2.62 20.44
N VAL A 269 13.21 2.01 21.22
CA VAL A 269 13.51 2.44 22.59
C VAL A 269 14.11 3.85 22.59
N ASP A 270 15.04 4.16 21.69
CA ASP A 270 15.62 5.50 21.56
C ASP A 270 14.54 6.56 21.30
N ASP A 271 13.58 6.28 20.41
CA ASP A 271 12.47 7.20 20.13
C ASP A 271 11.52 7.34 21.33
N GLN A 272 11.24 6.26 22.06
CA GLN A 272 10.43 6.32 23.28
C GLN A 272 11.11 7.15 24.37
N VAL A 273 12.43 6.97 24.58
CA VAL A 273 13.21 7.74 25.56
C VAL A 273 13.26 9.21 25.16
N ARG A 274 13.50 9.51 23.88
CA ARG A 274 13.44 10.88 23.34
C ARG A 274 12.09 11.55 23.61
N ALA A 275 10.99 10.84 23.35
CA ALA A 275 9.64 11.35 23.57
C ALA A 275 9.30 11.56 25.04
N LEU A 276 9.85 10.75 25.95
CA LEU A 276 9.74 10.94 27.40
C LEU A 276 10.57 12.13 27.88
N ASN A 277 11.81 12.25 27.42
CA ASN A 277 12.70 13.36 27.78
C ASN A 277 12.15 14.72 27.33
N ALA A 278 11.44 14.78 26.21
CA ALA A 278 10.79 15.99 25.73
C ALA A 278 9.67 16.50 26.67
N LYS A 279 9.16 15.65 27.57
CA LYS A 279 8.12 16.00 28.55
C LYS A 279 8.67 16.38 29.92
N LEU A 280 9.97 16.21 30.15
CA LEU A 280 10.62 16.57 31.42
C LEU A 280 10.77 18.10 31.56
N PRO A 281 10.79 18.63 32.80
CA PRO A 281 11.13 20.02 33.06
C PRO A 281 12.51 20.39 32.45
N PRO A 282 12.72 21.66 32.06
CA PRO A 282 13.94 22.09 31.39
C PRO A 282 15.22 21.81 32.19
N ASP A 283 15.18 21.95 33.52
CA ASP A 283 16.33 21.71 34.41
C ASP A 283 16.72 20.21 34.48
N ASP A 284 15.73 19.30 34.41
CA ASP A 284 15.95 17.85 34.39
C ASP A 284 16.32 17.35 32.98
N ARG A 285 16.02 18.14 31.95
CA ARG A 285 16.29 17.80 30.54
C ARG A 285 17.77 17.94 30.20
N GLU A 286 18.46 18.94 30.73
CA GLU A 286 19.91 19.14 30.48
C GLU A 286 20.76 18.04 31.13
N THR A 287 20.38 17.56 32.32
CA THR A 287 21.03 16.42 32.99
C THR A 287 20.73 15.08 32.30
N ALA A 288 19.54 14.90 31.74
CA ALA A 288 19.19 13.70 30.97
C ALA A 288 19.87 13.64 29.59
N ILE A 289 19.93 14.76 28.85
CA ILE A 289 20.53 14.84 27.50
C ILE A 289 22.05 14.66 27.53
N THR A 290 22.72 15.11 28.58
CA THR A 290 24.19 14.99 28.71
C THR A 290 24.69 13.55 28.91
N THR A 291 23.79 12.59 29.17
CA THR A 291 24.17 11.21 29.49
C THR A 291 24.04 10.26 28.29
N ILE A 292 23.03 10.41 27.41
CA ILE A 292 22.84 9.55 26.21
C ILE A 292 22.18 10.34 25.07
N GLU A 293 22.86 10.44 23.92
CA GLU A 293 22.33 11.07 22.72
C GLU A 293 21.43 10.11 21.92
N HIS A 294 20.12 10.10 22.22
CA HIS A 294 19.12 9.27 21.52
C HIS A 294 18.69 9.84 20.15
N SER A 295 19.41 10.84 19.65
CA SER A 295 19.16 11.50 18.36
C SER A 295 20.12 11.11 17.24
N GLY A 296 21.02 10.16 17.50
CA GLY A 296 21.93 9.63 16.49
C GLY A 296 21.23 8.95 15.31
N PRO A 297 21.99 8.67 14.23
CA PRO A 297 21.48 7.98 13.04
C PRO A 297 20.95 6.58 13.39
N PRO A 298 20.08 5.99 12.55
CA PRO A 298 19.60 4.65 12.80
C PRO A 298 20.77 3.63 12.69
N PRO A 299 20.77 2.54 13.46
CA PRO A 299 21.86 1.57 13.47
C PRO A 299 22.22 1.06 12.06
N ASP A 300 23.51 0.85 11.77
CA ASP A 300 23.98 0.38 10.46
C ASP A 300 23.29 -0.91 10.01
N ALA A 301 23.04 -1.83 10.95
CA ALA A 301 22.30 -3.06 10.69
C ALA A 301 20.88 -2.77 10.17
N TYR A 302 20.17 -1.79 10.76
CA TYR A 302 18.84 -1.41 10.30
C TYR A 302 18.88 -0.93 8.84
N GLN A 303 19.85 -0.05 8.52
CA GLN A 303 19.99 0.51 7.16
C GLN A 303 20.34 -0.58 6.13
N ALA A 304 21.29 -1.46 6.42
CA ALA A 304 21.72 -2.52 5.50
C ALA A 304 20.57 -3.50 5.18
N TYR A 305 19.85 -3.98 6.19
CA TYR A 305 18.75 -4.94 5.98
C TYR A 305 17.57 -4.34 5.22
N ILE A 306 17.31 -3.04 5.33
CA ILE A 306 16.24 -2.39 4.54
C ILE A 306 16.54 -2.45 3.05
N GLN A 307 17.80 -2.40 2.63
CA GLN A 307 18.16 -2.43 1.21
C GLN A 307 18.15 -3.85 0.64
N GLU A 308 18.37 -4.86 1.48
CA GLU A 308 18.57 -6.25 1.05
C GLU A 308 17.38 -7.19 1.34
N ASN A 309 16.52 -6.86 2.32
CA ASN A 309 15.48 -7.76 2.80
C ASN A 309 14.08 -7.14 2.68
N ALA A 310 13.20 -7.83 1.97
CA ALA A 310 11.82 -7.40 1.72
C ALA A 310 10.99 -7.25 3.01
N VAL A 311 11.14 -8.16 3.98
CA VAL A 311 10.41 -8.11 5.25
C VAL A 311 10.90 -6.95 6.11
N ALA A 312 12.22 -6.75 6.18
CA ALA A 312 12.82 -5.62 6.88
C ALA A 312 12.33 -4.28 6.30
N SER A 313 12.28 -4.17 4.97
CA SER A 313 11.73 -3.00 4.27
C SER A 313 10.29 -2.70 4.68
N VAL A 314 9.41 -3.71 4.69
CA VAL A 314 8.01 -3.53 5.10
C VAL A 314 7.92 -3.14 6.58
N LEU A 315 8.68 -3.78 7.47
CA LEU A 315 8.70 -3.39 8.89
C LEU A 315 9.19 -1.95 9.08
N ALA A 316 10.19 -1.51 8.32
CA ALA A 316 10.68 -0.14 8.36
C ALA A 316 9.61 0.86 7.89
N ILE A 317 8.87 0.57 6.81
CA ILE A 317 7.74 1.39 6.36
C ILE A 317 6.69 1.52 7.47
N TYR A 318 6.32 0.41 8.11
CA TYR A 318 5.33 0.42 9.19
C TYR A 318 5.83 1.08 10.47
N TYR A 319 7.15 1.05 10.71
CA TYR A 319 7.76 1.83 11.77
C TYR A 319 7.68 3.33 11.49
N THR A 320 7.94 3.76 10.25
CA THR A 320 7.73 5.16 9.84
C THR A 320 6.29 5.59 10.05
N PHE A 321 5.30 4.75 9.70
CA PHE A 321 3.89 5.05 10.00
C PHE A 321 3.64 5.24 11.50
N HIS A 322 4.26 4.41 12.35
CA HIS A 322 4.13 4.51 13.80
C HIS A 322 4.67 5.85 14.32
N ILE A 323 5.88 6.25 13.89
CA ILE A 323 6.49 7.52 14.30
C ILE A 323 5.71 8.73 13.76
N SER A 324 5.31 8.71 12.48
CA SER A 324 4.52 9.79 11.89
C SER A 324 3.19 9.98 12.61
N ARG A 325 2.54 8.90 13.07
CA ARG A 325 1.32 8.98 13.89
C ARG A 325 1.54 9.61 15.26
N GLN A 326 2.74 9.46 15.83
CA GLN A 326 3.13 10.12 17.07
C GLN A 326 3.55 11.59 16.86
N ARG A 327 3.64 12.05 15.61
CA ARG A 327 4.11 13.38 15.22
C ARG A 327 5.54 13.67 15.70
N ASP A 328 6.37 12.65 15.81
CA ASP A 328 7.78 12.82 16.15
C ASP A 328 8.58 13.17 14.88
N ARG A 329 8.80 14.48 14.70
CA ARG A 329 9.57 15.04 13.57
C ARG A 329 10.96 14.41 13.44
N ILE A 330 11.68 14.27 14.56
CA ILE A 330 13.07 13.82 14.55
C ILE A 330 13.12 12.34 14.18
N GLY A 331 12.25 11.53 14.78
CA GLY A 331 12.11 10.13 14.43
C GLY A 331 11.77 9.94 12.94
N VAL A 332 10.83 10.72 12.38
CA VAL A 332 10.48 10.65 10.96
C VAL A 332 11.67 10.97 10.07
N MET A 333 12.41 12.05 10.35
CA MET A 333 13.60 12.41 9.59
C MET A 333 14.66 11.31 9.62
N ARG A 334 14.83 10.67 10.78
CA ARG A 334 15.81 9.59 10.98
C ARG A 334 15.54 8.36 10.12
N VAL A 335 14.26 7.97 9.97
CA VAL A 335 13.89 6.72 9.28
C VAL A 335 13.53 6.95 7.81
N LEU A 336 12.94 8.10 7.46
CA LEU A 336 12.42 8.33 6.13
C LEU A 336 13.53 8.39 5.06
N GLY A 337 14.68 8.99 5.37
CA GLY A 337 15.83 9.03 4.46
C GLY A 337 16.34 7.62 4.12
N THR A 338 16.30 6.68 5.07
CA THR A 338 16.73 5.29 4.84
C THR A 338 15.77 4.50 3.95
N LEU A 339 14.49 4.87 3.93
CA LEU A 339 13.47 4.19 3.12
C LEU A 339 13.63 4.45 1.62
N ALA A 340 14.34 5.50 1.21
CA ALA A 340 14.58 5.78 -0.20
C ALA A 340 15.34 4.64 -0.91
N GLY A 341 16.17 3.90 -0.16
CA GLY A 341 16.90 2.73 -0.64
C GLY A 341 16.19 1.38 -0.42
N ALA A 342 14.93 1.36 0.01
CA ALA A 342 14.25 0.13 0.39
C ALA A 342 14.19 -0.90 -0.76
N GLU A 343 14.39 -2.18 -0.40
CA GLU A 343 14.42 -3.29 -1.34
C GLU A 343 13.18 -3.28 -2.25
N GLY A 344 13.40 -3.46 -3.55
CA GLY A 344 12.33 -3.53 -4.54
C GLY A 344 11.47 -2.26 -4.65
N GLN A 345 11.97 -1.09 -4.23
CA GLN A 345 11.25 0.20 -4.28
C GLN A 345 9.91 0.13 -3.52
N ARG A 346 9.82 -0.71 -2.49
CA ARG A 346 8.57 -0.99 -1.74
C ARG A 346 8.01 0.24 -1.05
N ALA A 347 8.87 1.16 -0.62
CA ALA A 347 8.46 2.42 -0.03
C ALA A 347 7.61 3.29 -0.99
N TYR A 348 7.67 3.01 -2.30
CA TYR A 348 6.97 3.76 -3.35
C TYR A 348 5.74 3.06 -3.91
N GLN A 349 5.29 1.96 -3.31
CA GLN A 349 4.02 1.34 -3.69
C GLN A 349 2.83 2.20 -3.22
N ASP A 350 1.83 2.35 -4.10
CA ASP A 350 0.72 3.29 -3.89
C ASP A 350 -0.02 3.13 -2.54
N PRO A 351 -0.39 1.92 -2.07
CA PRO A 351 -1.08 1.79 -0.78
C PRO A 351 -0.26 2.28 0.42
N PHE A 352 1.07 2.10 0.36
CA PHE A 352 1.98 2.57 1.42
C PHE A 352 2.22 4.07 1.33
N LEU A 353 2.47 4.62 0.14
CA LEU A 353 2.62 6.05 -0.06
C LEU A 353 1.34 6.83 0.33
N HIS A 354 0.17 6.32 -0.03
CA HIS A 354 -1.12 6.91 0.36
C HIS A 354 -1.25 7.02 1.87
N THR A 355 -0.84 5.96 2.57
CA THR A 355 -0.87 5.89 4.03
C THR A 355 0.19 6.80 4.66
N LEU A 356 1.40 6.84 4.10
CA LEU A 356 2.48 7.74 4.54
C LEU A 356 2.04 9.20 4.46
N VAL A 357 1.59 9.63 3.28
CA VAL A 357 1.10 11.00 3.06
C VAL A 357 -0.01 11.32 4.05
N GLY A 358 -0.98 10.40 4.23
CA GLY A 358 -2.04 10.56 5.21
C GLY A 358 -1.55 10.79 6.65
N HIS A 359 -0.43 10.17 7.06
CA HIS A 359 0.20 10.41 8.36
C HIS A 359 1.10 11.65 8.43
N LEU A 360 1.60 12.15 7.30
CA LEU A 360 2.36 13.40 7.23
C LEU A 360 1.46 14.64 7.23
N LEU A 361 0.22 14.54 6.74
CA LEU A 361 -0.73 15.66 6.73
C LEU A 361 -0.98 16.29 8.12
N PRO A 362 -1.17 15.53 9.21
CA PRO A 362 -1.26 16.09 10.57
C PRO A 362 -0.01 16.85 11.05
N MET A 363 1.13 16.68 10.38
CA MET A 363 2.41 17.33 10.69
C MET A 363 2.64 18.56 9.79
N ALA A 364 1.59 19.16 9.23
CA ALA A 364 1.67 20.28 8.30
C ALA A 364 2.50 21.47 8.81
N GLU A 365 2.56 21.69 10.13
CA GLU A 365 3.34 22.78 10.74
C GLU A 365 4.86 22.54 10.62
N GLU A 366 5.30 21.29 10.63
CA GLU A 366 6.71 20.91 10.52
C GLU A 366 7.31 21.21 9.15
N PHE A 367 6.47 21.34 8.12
CA PHE A 367 6.89 21.75 6.77
C PHE A 367 7.29 23.23 6.67
N SER A 368 7.18 24.00 7.75
CA SER A 368 7.84 25.31 7.85
C SER A 368 9.36 25.18 8.02
N GLN A 369 9.84 24.03 8.50
CA GLN A 369 11.25 23.77 8.77
C GLN A 369 11.95 23.23 7.51
N GLU A 370 13.12 23.78 7.19
CA GLU A 370 13.84 23.46 5.96
C GLU A 370 14.45 22.06 5.99
N ASP A 371 14.91 21.60 7.16
CA ASP A 371 15.49 20.29 7.37
C ASP A 371 14.45 19.16 7.13
N PHE A 372 13.23 19.32 7.66
CA PHE A 372 12.13 18.40 7.45
C PHE A 372 11.70 18.35 5.98
N CYS A 373 11.62 19.52 5.31
CA CYS A 373 11.33 19.59 3.89
C CYS A 373 12.38 18.86 3.04
N THR A 374 13.66 18.98 3.39
CA THR A 374 14.75 18.34 2.65
C THR A 374 14.64 16.82 2.69
N VAL A 375 14.41 16.23 3.87
CA VAL A 375 14.25 14.78 3.99
C VAL A 375 13.00 14.28 3.27
N VAL A 376 11.86 14.95 3.46
CA VAL A 376 10.59 14.50 2.86
C VAL A 376 10.61 14.69 1.35
N PHE A 377 10.93 15.89 0.85
CA PHE A 377 10.83 16.18 -0.57
C PHE A 377 12.07 15.76 -1.34
N ASP A 378 13.26 16.19 -0.92
CA ASP A 378 14.47 16.04 -1.74
C ASP A 378 15.02 14.61 -1.66
N GLU A 379 15.20 14.08 -0.45
CA GLU A 379 15.76 12.75 -0.25
C GLU A 379 14.77 11.63 -0.58
N PHE A 380 13.52 11.73 -0.12
CA PHE A 380 12.54 10.66 -0.30
C PHE A 380 11.77 10.74 -1.63
N PHE A 381 11.03 11.83 -1.90
CA PHE A 381 10.18 11.91 -3.10
C PHE A 381 10.97 12.21 -4.39
N LEU A 382 11.78 13.28 -4.42
CA LEU A 382 12.54 13.69 -5.60
C LEU A 382 13.73 12.76 -5.87
N GLY A 383 14.33 12.19 -4.82
CA GLY A 383 15.33 11.13 -4.93
C GLY A 383 14.82 9.94 -5.75
N CYS A 384 13.58 9.50 -5.52
CA CYS A 384 12.93 8.46 -6.33
C CYS A 384 12.75 8.86 -7.79
N LEU A 385 12.36 10.11 -8.05
CA LEU A 385 12.02 10.60 -9.38
C LEU A 385 13.25 10.84 -10.26
N SER A 386 14.41 11.08 -9.64
CA SER A 386 15.67 11.36 -10.32
C SER A 386 16.50 10.10 -10.61
N GLY A 387 16.15 8.96 -10.01
CA GLY A 387 16.86 7.69 -10.18
C GLY A 387 16.58 6.97 -11.51
N PRO A 388 17.45 6.05 -11.94
CA PRO A 388 17.30 5.28 -13.19
C PRO A 388 16.04 4.39 -13.23
N SER A 389 15.38 4.18 -12.08
CA SER A 389 14.15 3.44 -11.88
C SER A 389 12.86 4.28 -11.92
N GLY A 390 12.96 5.63 -11.96
CA GLY A 390 11.81 6.55 -12.01
C GLY A 390 10.98 6.45 -13.30
N SER A 391 11.52 5.82 -14.35
CA SER A 391 10.85 5.52 -15.62
C SER A 391 10.32 4.07 -15.71
N SER A 392 10.67 3.22 -14.75
CA SER A 392 10.40 1.77 -14.79
C SER A 392 9.76 1.25 -13.50
N THR A 393 8.79 1.97 -12.94
CA THR A 393 7.91 1.39 -11.91
C THR A 393 7.06 0.31 -12.58
N GLY A 394 7.59 -0.91 -12.58
CA GLY A 394 6.95 -2.08 -13.13
C GLY A 394 5.70 -2.43 -12.35
N GLY A 395 4.55 -2.05 -12.90
CA GLY A 395 3.23 -2.49 -12.50
C GLY A 395 2.47 -1.45 -11.68
N SER A 396 1.36 -0.94 -12.25
CA SER A 396 0.65 0.30 -11.89
C SER A 396 1.26 1.53 -12.57
N GLY A 397 0.42 2.28 -13.30
CA GLY A 397 0.83 3.36 -14.22
C GLY A 397 1.87 4.33 -13.63
N GLY A 398 2.99 4.50 -14.35
CA GLY A 398 4.13 5.34 -13.96
C GLY A 398 3.70 6.76 -13.56
N GLY A 399 3.61 7.00 -12.25
CA GLY A 399 3.11 8.27 -11.71
C GLY A 399 2.66 8.23 -10.24
N GLY A 400 2.60 7.05 -9.61
CA GLY A 400 2.22 6.90 -8.20
C GLY A 400 2.90 7.88 -7.23
N PRO A 401 4.26 7.92 -7.17
CA PRO A 401 4.98 8.85 -6.30
C PRO A 401 4.67 10.32 -6.57
N VAL A 402 4.49 10.69 -7.84
CA VAL A 402 4.15 12.07 -8.24
C VAL A 402 2.75 12.46 -7.77
N ARG A 403 1.76 11.55 -7.91
CA ARG A 403 0.38 11.79 -7.44
C ARG A 403 0.31 11.99 -5.93
N HIS A 404 1.05 11.16 -5.19
CA HIS A 404 1.13 11.26 -3.74
C HIS A 404 1.86 12.53 -3.26
N LEU A 405 2.93 12.93 -3.97
CA LEU A 405 3.59 14.21 -3.72
C LEU A 405 2.65 15.39 -4.02
N LEU A 406 1.89 15.37 -5.11
CA LEU A 406 0.88 16.38 -5.42
C LEU A 406 -0.20 16.46 -4.34
N ARG A 407 -0.66 15.31 -3.84
CA ARG A 407 -1.61 15.25 -2.71
C ARG A 407 -1.01 15.87 -1.45
N LEU A 408 0.25 15.59 -1.11
CA LEU A 408 0.92 16.19 0.03
C LEU A 408 1.01 17.71 -0.11
N LEU A 409 1.47 18.20 -1.27
CA LEU A 409 1.58 19.63 -1.55
C LEU A 409 0.21 20.33 -1.51
N TRP A 410 -0.85 19.67 -2.01
CA TRP A 410 -2.20 20.23 -1.99
C TRP A 410 -2.67 20.64 -0.59
N HIS A 411 -2.27 19.91 0.44
CA HIS A 411 -2.68 20.21 1.82
C HIS A 411 -1.66 21.07 2.58
N VAL A 412 -0.38 21.03 2.19
CA VAL A 412 0.72 21.67 2.92
C VAL A 412 1.20 22.99 2.30
N HIS A 413 0.80 23.32 1.06
CA HIS A 413 1.22 24.52 0.31
C HIS A 413 1.18 25.85 1.10
N SER A 414 0.21 26.06 2.00
CA SER A 414 0.09 27.28 2.80
C SER A 414 1.13 27.41 3.92
N ARG A 415 1.81 26.32 4.29
CA ARG A 415 2.81 26.27 5.37
C ARG A 415 4.24 26.18 4.86
N LEU A 416 4.43 25.99 3.55
CA LEU A 416 5.74 25.88 2.92
C LEU A 416 6.37 27.26 2.69
N PRO A 417 7.71 27.38 2.80
CA PRO A 417 8.42 28.56 2.31
C PRO A 417 8.13 28.79 0.82
N PRO A 418 7.87 30.04 0.38
CA PRO A 418 7.42 30.32 -1.00
C PRO A 418 8.46 29.91 -2.05
N VAL A 419 9.75 30.08 -1.74
CA VAL A 419 10.87 29.65 -2.60
C VAL A 419 10.86 28.13 -2.79
N ARG A 420 10.62 27.38 -1.70
CA ARG A 420 10.54 25.91 -1.72
C ARG A 420 9.36 25.44 -2.55
N LEU A 421 8.18 26.04 -2.33
CA LEU A 421 6.97 25.72 -3.10
C LEU A 421 7.18 25.95 -4.61
N GLN A 422 7.77 27.08 -5.00
CA GLN A 422 8.07 27.36 -6.41
C GLN A 422 9.07 26.36 -7.01
N GLY A 423 10.11 26.00 -6.26
CA GLY A 423 11.09 24.98 -6.66
C GLY A 423 10.44 23.62 -6.93
N LEU A 424 9.57 23.17 -6.02
CA LEU A 424 8.84 21.90 -6.15
C LEU A 424 7.87 21.91 -7.32
N LEU A 425 7.11 23.00 -7.52
CA LEU A 425 6.22 23.14 -8.67
C LEU A 425 6.98 23.08 -10.00
N LYS A 426 8.16 23.73 -10.07
CA LYS A 426 9.02 23.70 -11.26
C LYS A 426 9.57 22.30 -11.53
N ALA A 427 9.99 21.57 -10.50
CA ALA A 427 10.49 20.20 -10.62
C ALA A 427 9.40 19.23 -11.09
N LEU A 428 8.15 19.42 -10.64
CA LEU A 428 7.04 18.54 -10.97
C LEU A 428 6.37 18.86 -12.31
N GLN A 429 6.53 20.08 -12.83
CA GLN A 429 5.94 20.53 -14.10
C GLN A 429 6.15 19.55 -15.28
N PRO A 430 7.38 19.09 -15.60
CA PRO A 430 7.60 18.17 -16.72
C PRO A 430 6.93 16.80 -16.49
N LEU A 431 6.92 16.32 -15.24
CA LEU A 431 6.33 15.03 -14.87
C LEU A 431 4.80 15.05 -14.95
N ALA A 432 4.19 16.19 -14.60
CA ALA A 432 2.75 16.40 -14.73
C ALA A 432 2.32 16.60 -16.19
N GLN A 433 3.14 17.20 -17.04
CA GLN A 433 2.85 17.34 -18.48
C GLN A 433 2.81 15.98 -19.20
N ALA A 434 3.72 15.08 -18.83
CA ALA A 434 3.76 13.71 -19.34
C ALA A 434 2.53 12.86 -18.96
N ASN A 435 1.78 13.26 -17.92
CA ASN A 435 0.67 12.48 -17.38
C ASN A 435 -0.64 13.29 -17.38
N GLU A 436 -1.53 12.98 -18.32
CA GLU A 436 -2.80 13.71 -18.53
C GLU A 436 -3.67 13.85 -17.29
N SER A 437 -3.72 12.81 -16.45
CA SER A 437 -4.53 12.80 -15.24
C SER A 437 -4.07 13.78 -14.16
N MET A 438 -2.79 14.21 -14.18
CA MET A 438 -2.20 15.06 -13.14
C MET A 438 -2.18 16.55 -13.50
N ARG A 439 -2.31 16.88 -14.79
CA ARG A 439 -2.37 18.27 -15.27
C ARG A 439 -3.41 19.15 -14.56
N PRO A 440 -4.67 18.74 -14.36
CA PRO A 440 -5.68 19.62 -13.74
C PRO A 440 -5.35 19.93 -12.28
N THR A 441 -4.86 18.94 -11.52
CA THR A 441 -4.46 19.14 -10.13
C THR A 441 -3.23 20.05 -10.02
N MET A 442 -2.26 19.88 -10.92
CA MET A 442 -1.09 20.76 -10.97
C MET A 442 -1.46 22.22 -11.26
N GLN A 443 -2.33 22.46 -12.24
CA GLN A 443 -2.82 23.80 -12.58
C GLN A 443 -3.55 24.45 -11.41
N ALA A 444 -4.48 23.72 -10.77
CA ALA A 444 -5.21 24.22 -9.61
C ALA A 444 -4.28 24.52 -8.41
N LEU A 445 -3.21 23.74 -8.22
CA LEU A 445 -2.22 24.00 -7.17
C LEU A 445 -1.38 25.25 -7.48
N GLN A 446 -1.02 25.46 -8.76
CA GLN A 446 -0.31 26.67 -9.20
C GLN A 446 -1.15 27.94 -9.02
N GLU A 447 -2.45 27.88 -9.27
CA GLU A 447 -3.36 28.98 -9.01
C GLU A 447 -3.40 29.32 -7.51
N LYS A 448 -3.60 28.31 -6.65
CA LYS A 448 -3.57 28.50 -5.20
C LYS A 448 -2.23 29.03 -4.67
N ALA A 449 -1.12 28.63 -5.29
CA ALA A 449 0.20 29.10 -4.90
C ALA A 449 0.42 30.59 -5.26
N LYS A 450 -0.24 31.11 -6.30
CA LYS A 450 -0.18 32.53 -6.66
C LYS A 450 -0.91 33.40 -5.64
N ASP A 451 -2.01 32.91 -5.08
CA ASP A 451 -2.79 33.64 -4.05
C ASP A 451 -2.04 33.78 -2.71
N LEU A 452 -1.04 32.92 -2.45
CA LEU A 452 -0.20 32.93 -1.24
C LEU A 452 1.02 33.86 -1.33
N VAL A 453 1.42 34.26 -2.54
CA VAL A 453 2.48 35.25 -2.71
C VAL A 453 1.79 36.62 -2.67
N PRO A 454 1.96 37.43 -1.60
CA PRO A 454 1.44 38.79 -1.64
C PRO A 454 2.02 39.47 -2.87
N ALA A 455 1.15 40.13 -3.65
CA ALA A 455 1.56 40.97 -4.77
C ALA A 455 2.74 41.81 -4.29
N SER A 456 3.90 41.58 -4.90
CA SER A 456 5.11 42.35 -4.66
C SER A 456 4.70 43.82 -4.61
N SER A 457 4.96 44.48 -3.48
CA SER A 457 4.92 45.92 -3.38
C SER A 457 5.64 46.48 -4.61
N GLU A 458 4.88 47.09 -5.52
CA GLU A 458 5.48 48.00 -6.48
C GLU A 458 6.39 48.93 -5.70
N PRO A 459 7.61 49.23 -6.17
CA PRO A 459 8.43 50.22 -5.50
C PRO A 459 7.64 51.52 -5.52
N GLU A 460 7.08 51.92 -4.37
CA GLU A 460 6.59 53.27 -4.17
C GLU A 460 7.75 54.19 -4.53
N ASN A 461 7.62 54.87 -5.68
CA ASN A 461 8.42 56.03 -5.98
C ASN A 461 8.18 57.02 -4.85
N LEU A 462 9.11 57.03 -3.88
CA LEU A 462 9.22 58.04 -2.86
C LEU A 462 9.65 59.35 -3.52
N ASP A 463 8.72 60.02 -4.20
CA ASP A 463 8.80 61.47 -4.41
C ASP A 463 8.56 62.12 -3.04
N SER A 464 9.62 62.20 -2.23
CA SER A 464 9.65 63.02 -1.02
C SER A 464 10.06 64.45 -1.37
N PRO A 465 9.21 65.46 -1.10
CA PRO A 465 9.54 66.86 -1.32
C PRO A 465 9.96 67.50 0.01
N LEU A 466 11.21 67.36 0.45
CA LEU A 466 11.71 68.13 1.59
C LEU A 466 13.16 68.63 1.41
N LEU A 467 13.23 69.95 1.22
CA LEU A 467 14.19 70.89 1.80
C LEU A 467 15.68 70.71 1.46
N SER A 468 16.08 71.46 0.44
CA SER A 468 17.44 71.99 0.27
C SER A 468 17.88 72.78 1.50
N VAL A 469 18.88 72.26 2.22
CA VAL A 469 19.65 73.02 3.23
C VAL A 469 21.07 73.24 2.66
N PRO A 470 21.60 74.48 2.61
CA PRO A 470 22.97 74.71 2.17
C PRO A 470 23.95 74.38 3.30
N ALA A 471 25.07 73.75 2.93
CA ALA A 471 26.20 73.51 3.83
C ALA A 471 26.88 74.82 4.24
N PRO A 472 27.37 74.98 5.49
CA PRO A 472 28.27 76.07 5.83
C PRO A 472 29.69 75.73 5.38
N ALA A 473 30.31 76.68 4.69
CA ALA A 473 31.71 76.64 4.29
C ALA A 473 32.63 76.81 5.50
N SER A 474 33.76 76.12 5.42
CA SER A 474 34.91 76.18 6.33
C SER A 474 35.56 77.57 6.40
N MET A 475 35.70 78.12 7.60
CA MET A 475 36.91 78.77 8.13
C MET A 475 36.95 78.67 9.65
#